data_AF-A0A523Q2E1-F1
#
_entry.id   AF-A0A523Q2E1-F1
#
_cell.length_a   1.000
_cell.length_b   1.000
_cell.length_c   1.000
_cell.angle_alpha   90.00
_cell.angle_beta   90.00
_cell.angle_gamma   90.00
#
_symmetry.space_group_name_H-M   'P 1'
#
loop_
_entity.id
_entity.type
_entity.pdbx_description
1 polymer ?
#
loop_
_entity_poly.entity_id
_entity_poly.type
_entity_poly.pdbx_seq_one_letter_code
_entity_poly.pdbx_strand_id
1 'polypeptide(L)'
;MDALASVVGYLLVDIVVVTAGRLVLAVLTLGRWRGEALDGQEARIHSAAGALSFVRDGQRVLTRNGLALLGLAALFAGFAVVVAW
;
A
#
# COMPACT_ATOMS: atom_id res chain seq x y z
N MET A 1 -2.23 21.52 20.35
CA MET A 1 -1.40 21.47 19.12
C MET A 1 -0.90 20.06 18.84
N ASP A 2 -0.71 19.24 19.87
CA ASP A 2 -0.19 17.87 19.76
C ASP A 2 -1.08 16.92 18.95
N ALA A 3 -2.41 17.05 19.08
CA ALA A 3 -3.36 16.25 18.31
C ALA A 3 -3.33 16.55 16.79
N LEU A 4 -3.07 17.80 16.41
CA LEU A 4 -2.95 18.16 15.00
C LEU A 4 -1.63 17.61 14.42
N ALA A 5 -0.54 17.75 15.17
CA ALA A 5 0.76 17.22 14.79
C ALA A 5 0.74 15.69 14.63
N SER A 6 0.04 14.96 15.52
CA SER A 6 -0.07 13.51 15.43
C SER A 6 -0.88 13.06 14.20
N VAL A 7 -1.99 13.74 13.90
CA VAL A 7 -2.79 13.45 12.70
C VAL A 7 -1.99 13.72 11.43
N VAL A 8 -1.29 14.86 11.36
CA VAL A 8 -0.43 15.19 10.21
C VAL A 8 0.71 14.17 10.06
N GLY A 9 1.37 13.80 11.16
CA GLY A 9 2.41 12.78 11.15
C GLY A 9 1.91 11.43 10.66
N TYR A 10 0.74 10.99 11.14
CA TYR A 10 0.10 9.76 10.68
C TYR A 10 -0.21 9.79 9.17
N LEU A 11 -0.78 10.89 8.67
CA LEU A 11 -1.08 11.04 7.25
C LEU A 11 0.19 11.04 6.39
N LEU A 12 1.27 11.68 6.84
CA LEU A 12 2.54 11.69 6.11
C LEU A 12 3.12 10.28 6.03
N VAL A 13 3.15 9.54 7.15
CA VAL A 13 3.63 8.15 7.17
C VAL A 13 2.79 7.29 6.24
N ASP A 14 1.47 7.40 6.33
CA ASP A 14 0.55 6.61 5.49
C ASP A 14 0.75 6.90 4.00
N ILE A 15 0.86 8.17 3.60
CA ILE A 15 1.12 8.57 2.21
C ILE A 15 2.44 7.98 1.72
N VAL A 16 3.51 8.09 2.51
CA VAL A 16 4.84 7.56 2.15
C VAL A 16 4.77 6.05 1.96
N VAL A 17 4.19 5.33 2.93
CA VAL A 17 4.12 3.88 2.93
C VAL A 17 3.25 3.36 1.77
N VAL A 18 2.06 3.91 1.57
CA VAL A 18 1.15 3.51 0.48
C VAL A 18 1.77 3.82 -0.89
N THR A 19 2.44 4.97 -1.03
CA THR A 19 3.11 5.35 -2.28
C THR A 19 4.29 4.42 -2.58
N ALA A 20 5.09 4.07 -1.59
CA ALA A 20 6.17 3.09 -1.74
C ALA A 20 5.63 1.73 -2.22
N GLY A 21 4.55 1.24 -1.60
CA GLY A 21 3.90 0.01 -2.03
C GLY A 21 3.38 0.08 -3.46
N ARG A 22 2.83 1.23 -3.86
CA ARG A 22 2.34 1.46 -5.23
C ARG A 22 3.45 1.44 -6.27
N LEU A 23 4.61 2.03 -5.95
CA LEU A 23 5.80 1.99 -6.80
C LEU A 23 6.31 0.56 -6.97
N VAL A 24 6.44 -0.18 -5.85
CA VAL A 24 6.87 -1.59 -5.89
C VAL A 24 5.89 -2.45 -6.68
N LEU A 25 4.59 -2.27 -6.49
CA LEU A 25 3.57 -2.97 -7.26
C LEU A 25 3.73 -2.69 -8.75
N ALA A 26 3.91 -1.44 -9.14
CA ALA A 26 4.08 -1.05 -10.55
C ALA A 26 5.33 -1.68 -11.17
N VAL A 27 6.46 -1.67 -10.46
CA VAL A 27 7.73 -2.25 -10.92
C VAL A 27 7.64 -3.78 -11.01
N LEU A 28 7.20 -4.46 -9.95
CA LEU A 28 7.19 -5.92 -9.90
C LEU A 28 6.14 -6.55 -10.82
N THR A 29 5.03 -5.85 -11.06
CA THR A 29 3.95 -6.39 -11.90
C THR A 29 3.98 -5.85 -13.32
N LEU A 30 4.94 -4.98 -13.67
CA LEU A 30 5.01 -4.29 -14.96
C LEU A 30 3.67 -3.63 -15.35
N GLY A 31 2.99 -3.06 -14.36
CA GLY A 31 1.67 -2.44 -14.53
C GLY A 31 0.50 -3.41 -14.75
N ARG A 32 0.71 -4.73 -14.65
CA ARG A 32 -0.37 -5.73 -14.77
C ARG A 32 -1.35 -5.68 -13.60
N TRP A 33 -0.88 -5.25 -12.43
CA TRP A 33 -1.72 -5.03 -11.25
C TRP A 33 -1.84 -3.54 -10.99
N ARG A 34 -2.99 -3.13 -10.44
CA ARG A 34 -3.27 -1.73 -10.11
C ARG A 34 -3.38 -1.56 -8.59
N GLY A 35 -2.93 -0.42 -8.09
CA GLY A 35 -3.29 0.01 -6.74
C GLY A 35 -4.69 0.59 -6.74
N GLU A 36 -5.44 0.36 -5.67
CA GLU A 36 -6.75 0.96 -5.48
C GLU A 36 -6.68 2.49 -5.54
N ALA A 37 -7.75 3.11 -6.04
CA ALA A 37 -7.90 4.56 -6.00
C ALA A 37 -8.24 5.00 -4.57
N LEU A 38 -7.79 6.19 -4.18
CA LEU A 38 -8.08 6.75 -2.84
C LEU A 38 -9.58 6.97 -2.58
N ASP A 39 -10.40 6.92 -3.64
CA ASP A 39 -11.87 7.07 -3.63
C ASP A 39 -12.61 5.72 -3.87
N GLY A 40 -11.91 4.60 -3.70
CA GLY A 40 -12.46 3.26 -3.88
C GLY A 40 -13.37 2.84 -2.73
N GLN A 41 -14.55 2.31 -3.05
CA GLN A 41 -15.43 1.70 -2.05
C GLN A 41 -14.89 0.33 -1.59
N GLU A 42 -13.98 0.36 -0.62
CA GLU A 42 -13.44 -0.78 0.13
C GLU A 42 -14.54 -1.63 0.81
N ALA A 43 -15.77 -1.10 0.91
CA ALA A 43 -16.91 -1.66 1.63
C ALA A 43 -17.47 -2.99 1.08
N ARG A 44 -17.01 -3.49 -0.08
CA ARG A 44 -17.53 -4.74 -0.68
C ARG A 44 -16.69 -5.99 -0.42
N ILE A 45 -15.68 -5.87 0.43
CA ILE A 45 -14.68 -6.91 0.64
C ILE A 45 -15.06 -7.75 1.87
N HIS A 46 -15.53 -8.98 1.64
CA HIS A 46 -16.07 -9.87 2.68
C HIS A 46 -15.09 -10.98 3.13
N SER A 47 -13.81 -10.92 2.72
CA SER A 47 -12.81 -11.93 3.07
C SER A 47 -11.45 -11.33 3.41
N ALA A 48 -10.69 -12.01 4.27
CA ALA A 48 -9.35 -11.58 4.69
C ALA A 48 -8.37 -11.44 3.50
N ALA A 49 -8.46 -12.34 2.51
CA ALA A 49 -7.68 -12.22 1.28
C ALA A 49 -8.14 -11.03 0.42
N GLY A 50 -9.45 -10.80 0.38
CA GLY A 50 -10.04 -9.64 -0.26
C GLY A 50 -9.54 -8.32 0.33
N ALA A 51 -9.28 -8.28 1.64
CA ALA A 51 -8.83 -7.07 2.35
C ALA A 51 -7.48 -6.55 1.88
N LEU A 52 -6.71 -7.36 1.16
CA LEU A 52 -5.41 -7.02 0.60
C LEU A 52 -5.42 -6.92 -0.93
N SER A 53 -6.22 -7.75 -1.60
CA SER A 53 -6.32 -7.73 -3.06
C SER A 53 -7.65 -8.28 -3.55
N PHE A 54 -8.16 -7.76 -4.66
CA PHE A 54 -9.33 -8.27 -5.33
C PHE A 54 -9.17 -8.19 -6.85
N VAL A 55 -10.06 -8.85 -7.60
CA VAL A 55 -10.10 -8.76 -9.06
C VAL A 55 -11.29 -7.87 -9.43
N ARG A 56 -11.03 -6.84 -10.25
CA ARG A 56 -12.04 -5.94 -10.81
C ARG A 56 -11.78 -5.78 -12.29
N ASP A 57 -12.82 -5.99 -13.10
CA ASP A 57 -12.75 -5.86 -14.57
C ASP A 57 -11.60 -6.68 -15.20
N GLY A 58 -11.37 -7.89 -14.69
CA GLY A 58 -10.31 -8.80 -15.15
C GLY A 58 -8.88 -8.41 -14.73
N GLN A 59 -8.71 -7.30 -14.00
CA GLN A 59 -7.43 -6.86 -13.46
C GLN A 59 -7.37 -7.05 -11.96
N ARG A 60 -6.20 -7.43 -11.46
CA ARG A 60 -6.00 -7.53 -10.02
C ARG A 60 -5.66 -6.16 -9.44
N VAL A 61 -6.40 -5.80 -8.40
CA VAL A 61 -6.28 -4.55 -7.68
C VAL A 61 -5.81 -4.84 -6.26
N LEU A 62 -4.77 -4.15 -5.82
CA LEU A 62 -4.29 -4.20 -4.45
C LEU A 62 -4.97 -3.08 -3.65
N THR A 63 -5.55 -3.42 -2.50
CA THR A 63 -6.26 -2.45 -1.64
C THR A 63 -5.30 -1.45 -1.00
N ARG A 64 -5.81 -0.41 -0.33
CA ARG A 64 -4.95 0.49 0.44
C ARG A 64 -4.16 -0.25 1.52
N ASN A 65 -4.80 -1.19 2.21
CA ASN A 65 -4.13 -2.05 3.20
C ASN A 65 -3.05 -2.95 2.56
N GLY A 66 -3.34 -3.54 1.40
CA GLY A 66 -2.36 -4.33 0.66
C GLY A 66 -1.17 -3.50 0.19
N LEU A 67 -1.41 -2.27 -0.29
CA LEU A 67 -0.36 -1.32 -0.65
C LEU A 67 0.47 -0.92 0.57
N ALA A 68 -0.16 -0.68 1.72
CA ALA A 68 0.54 -0.32 2.94
C ALA A 68 1.46 -1.46 3.42
N LEU A 69 0.98 -2.71 3.41
CA LEU A 69 1.80 -3.87 3.73
C LEU A 69 2.97 -4.05 2.76
N LEU A 70 2.71 -3.91 1.46
CA LEU A 70 3.75 -4.00 0.44
C LEU A 70 4.80 -2.91 0.59
N GLY A 71 4.37 -1.68 0.92
CA GLY A 71 5.25 -0.55 1.19
C GLY A 71 6.12 -0.77 2.43
N LEU A 72 5.54 -1.23 3.54
CA LEU A 72 6.30 -1.59 4.74
C LEU A 72 7.33 -2.69 4.43
N ALA A 73 6.92 -3.76 3.76
CA ALA A 73 7.82 -4.85 3.38
C ALA A 73 8.99 -4.35 2.53
N ALA A 74 8.73 -3.44 1.58
CA ALA A 74 9.77 -2.84 0.75
C ALA A 74 10.74 -1.96 1.55
N LEU A 75 10.24 -1.13 2.46
CA LEU A 75 11.07 -0.28 3.32
C LEU A 75 11.94 -1.12 4.26
N PHE A 76 11.38 -2.16 4.89
CA PHE A 76 12.14 -3.08 5.73
C PHE A 76 13.18 -3.87 4.93
N ALA A 77 12.84 -4.35 3.74
CA ALA A 77 13.79 -5.03 2.87
C ALA A 77 14.95 -4.10 2.46
N GLY A 78 14.64 -2.85 2.07
CA GLY A 78 15.64 -1.85 1.74
C GLY A 78 16.54 -1.51 2.94
N PHE A 79 15.96 -1.33 4.12
CA PHE A 79 16.71 -1.11 5.36
C PHE A 79 17.62 -2.30 5.69
N ALA A 80 17.11 -3.53 5.59
CA ALA A 80 17.90 -4.74 5.83
C ALA A 80 19.08 -4.84 4.86
N VAL A 81 18.89 -4.49 3.58
CA VAL A 81 19.99 -4.41 2.60
C VAL A 81 21.03 -3.36 3.01
N VAL A 82 20.60 -2.15 3.41
CA VAL A 82 21.54 -1.09 3.83
C VAL A 82 22.32 -1.46 5.08
N VAL A 83 21.71 -2.16 6.04
CA VAL A 83 22.38 -2.58 7.29
C VAL A 83 23.28 -3.79 7.10
N ALA A 84 22.99 -4.66 6.13
CA ALA A 84 23.78 -5.85 5.83
C ALA A 84 25.02 -5.57 4.96
N TRP A 85 25.14 -4.36 4.40
CA TRP A 85 26.30 -3.86 3.66
C TRP A 85 27.31 -3.17 4.59
#